data_AF-A0A0M9E504-F1
#
_entry.id   AF-A0A0M9E504-F1
#
_cell.length_a   1.000
_cell.length_b   1.000
_cell.length_c   1.000
_cell.angle_alpha   90.00
_cell.angle_beta   90.00
_cell.angle_gamma   90.00
#
_symmetry.space_group_name_H-M   'P 1'
#
loop_
_entity.id
_entity.type
_entity.pdbx_description
1 polymer ?
#
loop_
_entity_poly.entity_id
_entity_poly.type
_entity_poly.pdbx_seq_one_letter_code
_entity_poly.pdbx_strand_id
1 'polypeptide(L)'
;MIDGQPEIFTKPILDHLNKKVSAPDLRKDRQIALFEELLKPKYSVNGFKTKDLKYILKDHFRNSAQIRYELKKLIVRDVVKKQKKINHFISLQKKDGTGYGFQFHQNDILKIQ
;
A
#
# COMPACT_ATOMS: atom_id res chain seq x y z
N MET A 1 -20.15 -16.87 -8.03
CA MET A 1 -20.67 -15.58 -7.52
C MET A 1 -19.46 -14.70 -7.26
N ILE A 2 -19.43 -13.51 -7.88
CA ILE A 2 -18.22 -12.75 -8.15
C ILE A 2 -17.66 -12.13 -6.85
N ASP A 3 -16.54 -12.71 -6.43
CA ASP A 3 -15.37 -12.10 -5.80
C ASP A 3 -15.55 -10.73 -5.16
N GLY A 4 -15.69 -10.76 -3.82
CA GLY A 4 -15.64 -9.59 -2.96
C GLY A 4 -14.32 -8.86 -3.08
N GLN A 5 -14.29 -7.82 -3.93
CA GLN A 5 -13.36 -6.73 -3.78
C GLN A 5 -13.40 -6.25 -2.33
N PRO A 6 -12.27 -6.14 -1.61
CA PRO A 6 -12.30 -5.59 -0.28
C PRO A 6 -12.86 -4.16 -0.38
N GLU A 7 -14.05 -3.90 0.18
CA GLU A 7 -14.70 -2.57 0.12
C GLU A 7 -13.77 -1.42 0.54
N ILE A 8 -12.75 -1.75 1.33
CA ILE A 8 -11.68 -0.84 1.76
C ILE A 8 -10.95 -0.19 0.58
N PHE A 9 -10.81 -0.84 -0.59
CA PHE A 9 -10.08 -0.29 -1.74
C PHE A 9 -10.95 0.49 -2.73
N THR A 10 -12.28 0.49 -2.56
CA THR A 10 -13.19 1.18 -3.48
C THR A 10 -13.76 2.47 -2.89
N LYS A 11 -13.74 2.60 -1.55
CA LYS A 11 -14.32 3.76 -0.85
C LYS A 11 -13.25 4.57 -0.08
N PRO A 12 -13.43 5.90 0.05
CA PRO A 12 -12.66 6.70 1.00
C PRO A 12 -12.95 6.23 2.44
N ILE A 13 -11.94 6.30 3.31
CA ILE A 13 -12.07 5.97 4.74
C ILE A 13 -11.52 7.10 5.61
N LEU A 14 -11.84 7.10 6.90
CA LEU A 14 -11.29 8.07 7.85
C LEU A 14 -9.97 7.55 8.43
N ASP A 15 -9.01 8.46 8.66
CA ASP A 15 -7.81 8.15 9.45
C ASP A 15 -8.08 8.32 10.97
N HIS A 16 -7.08 8.02 11.79
CA HIS A 16 -7.13 8.17 13.26
C HIS A 16 -7.41 9.60 13.76
N LEU A 17 -7.35 10.61 12.89
CA LEU A 17 -7.68 12.01 13.19
C LEU A 17 -9.02 12.42 12.55
N ASN A 18 -9.87 11.45 12.17
CA ASN A 18 -11.12 11.65 11.44
C ASN A 18 -10.96 12.40 10.10
N LYS A 19 -9.76 12.40 9.49
CA LYS A 19 -9.55 13.00 8.17
C LYS A 19 -9.86 11.98 7.08
N LYS A 20 -10.62 12.40 6.07
CA LYS A 20 -10.93 11.56 4.90
C LYS A 20 -9.68 11.24 4.09
N VAL A 21 -9.46 9.97 3.81
CA VAL A 21 -8.38 9.44 2.98
C VAL A 21 -9.00 8.67 1.81
N SER A 22 -8.75 9.18 0.60
CA SER A 22 -9.24 8.57 -0.64
C SER A 22 -8.74 7.14 -0.82
N ALA A 23 -9.50 6.34 -1.57
CA ALA A 23 -9.06 5.04 -2.03
C ALA A 23 -7.80 5.13 -2.93
N PRO A 24 -6.96 4.08 -2.95
CA PRO A 24 -6.04 3.83 -4.05
C PRO A 24 -6.78 3.88 -5.40
N ASP A 25 -6.20 4.54 -6.40
CA ASP A 25 -6.80 4.65 -7.73
C ASP A 25 -5.93 3.86 -8.70
N LEU A 26 -6.29 2.60 -8.93
CA LEU A 26 -5.53 1.67 -9.77
C LEU A 26 -5.67 1.96 -11.27
N ARG A 27 -6.46 2.97 -11.66
CA ARG A 27 -6.44 3.52 -13.03
C ARG A 27 -5.22 4.40 -13.31
N LYS A 28 -4.33 4.59 -12.31
CA LYS A 28 -3.14 5.41 -12.42
C LYS A 28 -1.89 4.55 -12.36
N ASP A 29 -1.06 4.64 -13.38
CA ASP A 29 0.19 3.86 -13.51
C ASP A 29 1.10 3.99 -12.29
N ARG A 30 1.20 5.19 -11.71
CA ARG A 30 2.00 5.41 -10.50
C ARG A 30 1.53 4.59 -9.30
N GLN A 31 0.22 4.33 -9.20
CA GLN A 31 -0.35 3.55 -8.11
C GLN A 31 -0.06 2.06 -8.31
N ILE A 32 -0.20 1.59 -9.56
CA ILE A 32 0.16 0.23 -9.96
C ILE A 32 1.64 -0.02 -9.68
N ALA A 33 2.53 0.85 -10.17
CA ALA A 33 3.97 0.71 -9.99
C ALA A 33 4.39 0.72 -8.51
N LEU A 34 3.73 1.54 -7.68
CA LEU A 34 3.94 1.51 -6.24
C LEU A 34 3.55 0.15 -5.64
N PHE A 35 2.41 -0.41 -6.05
CA PHE A 35 1.93 -1.68 -5.53
C PHE A 35 2.84 -2.84 -5.94
N GLU A 36 3.23 -2.90 -7.21
CA GLU A 36 4.17 -3.90 -7.73
C GLU A 36 5.51 -3.85 -6.99
N GLU A 37 6.04 -2.65 -6.74
CA GLU A 37 7.28 -2.50 -5.96
C GLU A 37 7.08 -3.00 -4.53
N LEU A 38 5.99 -2.63 -3.86
CA LEU A 38 5.69 -3.02 -2.49
C LEU A 38 5.41 -4.52 -2.32
N LEU A 39 5.03 -5.22 -3.39
CA LEU A 39 4.86 -6.68 -3.43
C LEU A 39 6.18 -7.46 -3.48
N LYS A 40 7.32 -6.80 -3.67
CA LYS A 40 8.61 -7.49 -3.70
C LYS A 40 8.95 -8.10 -2.32
N PRO A 41 9.33 -9.38 -2.24
CA PRO A 41 9.59 -10.08 -0.97
C PRO A 41 10.63 -9.40 -0.07
N LYS A 42 11.59 -8.67 -0.64
CA LYS A 42 12.60 -7.91 0.13
C LYS A 42 12.00 -6.97 1.19
N TYR A 43 10.77 -6.49 0.98
CA TYR A 43 10.12 -5.51 1.85
C TYR A 43 9.32 -6.11 3.01
N SER A 44 8.99 -7.40 2.96
CA SER A 44 8.41 -8.08 4.13
C SER A 44 9.47 -8.34 5.21
N VAL A 45 10.73 -8.56 4.80
CA VAL A 45 11.86 -8.83 5.70
C VAL A 45 12.58 -7.55 6.13
N ASN A 46 13.02 -6.73 5.16
CA ASN A 46 13.91 -5.60 5.44
C ASN A 46 13.19 -4.25 5.52
N GLY A 47 11.90 -4.22 5.16
CA GLY A 47 11.15 -2.98 5.00
C GLY A 47 11.71 -2.05 3.92
N PHE A 48 11.17 -0.84 3.85
CA PHE A 48 11.54 0.18 2.87
C PHE A 48 11.49 1.59 3.45
N LYS A 49 12.23 2.51 2.85
CA LYS A 49 12.12 3.95 3.11
C LYS A 49 11.52 4.66 1.91
N THR A 50 10.78 5.74 2.17
CA THR A 50 10.23 6.61 1.12
C THR A 50 11.31 7.18 0.18
N LYS A 51 12.52 7.44 0.70
CA LYS A 51 13.63 7.93 -0.13
C LYS A 51 14.07 6.91 -1.19
N ASP A 52 14.06 5.63 -0.83
CA ASP A 52 14.49 4.55 -1.71
C ASP A 52 13.42 4.31 -2.77
N LEU A 53 12.13 4.33 -2.37
CA LEU A 53 11.00 4.29 -3.31
C LEU A 53 11.03 5.46 -4.29
N LYS A 54 11.42 6.67 -3.87
CA LYS A 54 11.56 7.82 -4.78
C LYS A 54 12.60 7.55 -5.86
N TYR A 55 13.73 6.94 -5.50
CA TYR A 55 14.78 6.62 -6.46
C TYR A 55 14.34 5.53 -7.44
N ILE A 56 13.69 4.48 -6.94
CA ILE A 56 13.22 3.34 -7.74
C ILE A 56 12.07 3.74 -8.66
N LEU A 57 11.10 4.53 -8.16
CA LEU A 57 9.88 4.94 -8.87
C LEU A 57 9.97 6.37 -9.41
N LYS A 58 11.19 6.82 -9.74
CA LYS A 58 11.47 8.20 -10.17
C LYS A 58 10.66 8.63 -11.40
N ASP A 59 10.34 7.68 -12.28
CA ASP A 59 9.59 7.93 -13.52
C ASP A 59 8.07 8.01 -13.27
N HIS A 60 7.61 7.56 -12.09
CA HIS A 60 6.19 7.58 -11.72
C HIS A 60 5.82 8.66 -10.70
N PHE A 61 6.79 9.11 -9.89
CA PHE A 61 6.56 10.07 -8.80
C PHE A 61 7.49 11.28 -8.89
N ARG A 62 6.90 12.48 -8.87
CA ARG A 62 7.66 13.74 -8.93
C ARG A 62 8.42 14.02 -7.63
N ASN A 63 7.84 13.65 -6.49
CA ASN A 63 8.43 13.93 -5.18
C ASN A 63 7.98 12.92 -4.11
N SER A 64 8.68 12.95 -2.97
CA SER A 64 8.38 12.07 -1.83
C SER A 64 7.02 12.36 -1.18
N ALA A 65 6.44 13.54 -1.37
CA ALA A 65 5.12 13.85 -0.80
C ALA A 65 4.01 13.07 -1.50
N GLN A 66 4.09 12.89 -2.82
CA GLN A 66 3.17 12.04 -3.58
C GLN A 66 3.27 10.58 -3.11
N ILE A 67 4.48 10.05 -2.92
CA ILE A 67 4.68 8.68 -2.39
C ILE A 67 4.10 8.55 -0.98
N ARG A 68 4.36 9.52 -0.08
CA ARG A 68 3.77 9.50 1.27
C ARG A 68 2.25 9.54 1.24
N TYR A 69 1.67 10.30 0.32
CA TYR A 69 0.23 10.37 0.17
C TYR A 69 -0.36 9.02 -0.26
N GLU A 70 0.24 8.36 -1.27
CA GLU A 70 -0.22 7.03 -1.69
C GLU A 70 0.02 5.96 -0.60
N LEU A 71 1.16 6.00 0.09
CA LEU A 71 1.43 5.14 1.25
C LEU A 71 0.44 5.38 2.39
N LYS A 72 0.00 6.63 2.63
CA LYS A 72 -1.00 6.94 3.67
C LYS A 72 -2.28 6.14 3.42
N LYS A 73 -2.71 6.01 2.16
CA LYS A 73 -3.91 5.23 1.79
C LYS A 73 -3.77 3.75 2.18
N LEU A 74 -2.56 3.20 2.08
CA LEU A 74 -2.25 1.81 2.44
C LEU A 74 -2.13 1.62 3.95
N ILE A 75 -1.58 2.62 4.65
CA ILE A 75 -1.43 2.60 6.10
C ILE A 75 -2.80 2.60 6.79
N VAL A 76 -3.71 3.48 6.37
CA VAL A 76 -5.06 3.53 6.98
C VAL A 76 -5.90 2.29 6.69
N ARG A 77 -5.47 1.45 5.73
CA ARG A 77 -6.09 0.18 5.34
C ARG A 77 -5.35 -1.03 5.89
N ASP A 78 -4.38 -0.83 6.79
CA ASP A 78 -3.56 -1.89 7.36
C ASP A 78 -2.82 -2.77 6.34
N VAL A 79 -2.49 -2.24 5.16
CA VAL A 79 -1.67 -2.92 4.14
C VAL A 79 -0.18 -2.65 4.35
N VAL A 80 0.15 -1.46 4.86
CA VAL A 80 1.52 -1.04 5.17
C VAL A 80 1.58 -0.60 6.62
N LYS A 81 2.55 -1.11 7.39
CA LYS A 81 2.78 -0.64 8.77
C LYS A 81 4.09 0.12 8.87
N LYS A 82 4.03 1.28 9.52
CA LYS A 82 5.23 2.04 9.88
C LYS A 82 5.85 1.41 11.12
N GLN A 83 7.12 1.05 11.06
CA GLN A 83 7.85 0.63 12.25
C GLN A 83 8.21 1.88 13.07
N LYS A 84 7.91 1.89 14.37
CA LYS A 84 8.12 3.07 15.22
C LYS A 84 9.59 3.29 15.61
N LYS A 85 10.37 2.21 15.70
CA LYS A 85 11.77 2.26 16.16
C LYS A 85 12.77 2.62 15.06
N ILE A 86 12.47 2.28 13.82
CA ILE A 86 13.27 2.61 12.65
C ILE A 86 12.35 3.31 11.65
N ASN A 87 12.79 4.39 11.01
CA ASN A 87 12.00 5.16 10.02
C ASN A 87 11.77 4.37 8.71
N HIS A 88 11.31 3.14 8.82
CA HIS A 88 11.05 2.17 7.77
C HIS A 88 9.58 1.76 7.82
N PHE A 89 9.11 1.28 6.68
CA PHE A 89 7.80 0.69 6.52
C PHE A 89 7.97 -0.77 6.18
N ILE A 90 7.04 -1.61 6.61
CA ILE A 90 6.93 -3.00 6.16
C ILE A 90 5.66 -3.15 5.35
N SER A 91 5.79 -3.82 4.19
CA SER A 91 4.63 -4.30 3.45
C SER A 91 4.09 -5.50 4.18
N LEU A 92 2.80 -5.48 4.52
CA LEU A 92 2.16 -6.63 5.13
C LEU A 92 1.78 -7.60 4.00
N GLN A 93 2.63 -8.61 3.82
CA GLN A 93 2.31 -9.80 3.02
C GLN A 93 1.77 -10.86 3.98
N LYS A 94 0.78 -11.64 3.51
CA LYS A 94 0.05 -12.63 4.31
C LYS A 94 1.02 -13.55 5.07
N LYS A 95 0.77 -13.78 6.37
CA LYS A 95 1.14 -15.03 7.04
C LYS A 95 -0.08 -15.93 7.00
N ASP A 96 0.04 -17.09 6.36
CA ASP A 96 -1.00 -18.11 6.42
C ASP A 96 -1.12 -18.61 7.87
N GLY A 97 -2.31 -18.41 8.45
CA GLY A 97 -2.66 -18.90 9.77
C GLY A 97 -2.45 -17.89 10.90
N THR A 98 -3.56 -17.43 11.47
CA THR A 98 -3.68 -16.73 12.76
C THR A 98 -3.06 -15.32 12.87
N GLY A 99 -3.90 -14.29 12.69
CA GLY A 99 -3.60 -12.93 13.15
C GLY A 99 -4.13 -11.85 12.21
N TYR A 100 -5.02 -11.00 12.74
CA TYR A 100 -5.64 -9.83 12.09
C TYR A 100 -4.67 -9.06 11.16
N GLY A 101 -4.82 -9.26 9.85
CA GLY A 101 -4.08 -8.55 8.80
C GLY A 101 -4.76 -8.72 7.44
N PHE A 102 -5.04 -7.61 6.75
CA PHE A 102 -5.74 -7.61 5.46
C PHE A 102 -4.87 -8.21 4.33
N GLN A 103 -5.53 -8.99 3.47
CA GLN A 103 -4.95 -9.62 2.28
C GLN A 103 -4.79 -8.58 1.16
N PHE A 104 -3.56 -8.40 0.69
CA PHE A 104 -3.28 -7.77 -0.60
C PHE A 104 -2.52 -8.79 -1.46
N HIS A 105 -3.22 -9.42 -2.39
CA HIS A 105 -2.66 -10.37 -3.35
C HIS A 105 -2.40 -9.70 -4.69
N GLN A 106 -1.46 -10.23 -5.47
CA GLN A 106 -1.25 -9.83 -6.86
C GLN A 106 -2.54 -9.99 -7.70
N ASN A 107 -3.38 -10.96 -7.35
CA ASN A 107 -4.72 -11.15 -7.93
C ASN A 107 -5.71 -10.03 -7.61
N ASP A 108 -5.52 -9.29 -6.51
CA ASP A 108 -6.40 -8.16 -6.17
C ASP A 108 -6.12 -6.95 -7.08
N ILE A 109 -4.87 -6.78 -7.54
CA ILE A 109 -4.53 -5.78 -8.57
C ILE A 109 -5.24 -6.10 -9.88
N LEU A 110 -5.24 -7.38 -10.28
CA LEU A 110 -5.84 -7.86 -11.53
C LEU A 110 -7.38 -7.81 -11.52
N LYS A 111 -8.02 -7.95 -10.35
CA LYS A 111 -9.49 -7.90 -10.23
C LYS A 111 -10.07 -6.47 -10.17
N ILE A 112 -9.22 -5.43 -10.04
CA ILE A 112 -9.63 -4.01 -9.99
C ILE A 112 -9.53 -3.33 -11.38
N GLN A 113 -9.08 -4.07 -12.41
CA GLN A 113 -9.13 -3.63 -13.81
C GLN A 113 -10.47 -3.96 -14.48
#